data_AF-A0A5J4KRB0-F1
#
_entry.id   AF-A0A5J4KRB0-F1
#
_cell.length_a   1.000
_cell.length_b   1.000
_cell.length_c   1.000
_cell.angle_alpha   90.00
_cell.angle_beta   90.00
_cell.angle_gamma   90.00
#
_symmetry.space_group_name_H-M   'P 1'
#
loop_
_entity.id
_entity.type
_entity.pdbx_description
1 polymer ?
#
loop_
_entity_poly.entity_id
_entity_poly.type
_entity_poly.pdbx_seq_one_letter_code
_entity_poly.pdbx_strand_id
1 'polypeptide(L)'
;MVTINTQASDLSILSIEKSLLEAVSEASKKASQLGRGILVSFSQRVKPFDAIHILRTLQHYRTEEYFFWEQPAKHTAIVGSGITESIQTQGEERFTSAHVIWRRLQEHAIMVTPPDEPNDELSSPLLFGGFSFDTHTPHTSLWEGFPDGLLILPQLLLRQDVHHAICSINAIIKPEDDVKRCAKTMTRRLQQLYVLLEQEPVENRHIEDTTSTQLTFQNVRPADDWKALIARTTRQIQHGVYEKVVLARAVNATVKNGTIDVSNVLTQLKQNYANASIFALQRGERCFVGATPEQLVSIQGGRFQTMALAGSAPRGPMKRKISTSGMNCWRVEKIRVNTISSLPASNRSSISSAGIFGFLRSHISLNSRMSNI
;
A
#
# COMPACT_ATOMS: atom_id res chain seq x y z
N MET A 1 -30.25 -8.63 20.10
CA MET A 1 -29.71 -10.00 20.29
C MET A 1 -29.67 -10.66 18.93
N VAL A 2 -28.53 -10.60 18.25
CA VAL A 2 -28.31 -11.35 17.02
C VAL A 2 -27.92 -12.76 17.47
N THR A 3 -28.73 -13.75 17.12
CA THR A 3 -28.44 -15.16 17.36
C THR A 3 -27.32 -15.54 16.40
N ILE A 4 -26.08 -15.46 16.88
CA ILE A 4 -24.90 -16.00 16.17
C ILE A 4 -25.16 -17.50 16.02
N ASN A 5 -24.98 -18.03 14.81
CA ASN A 5 -25.02 -19.46 14.57
C ASN A 5 -23.76 -20.09 15.20
N THR A 6 -23.80 -20.37 16.50
CA THR A 6 -22.65 -20.70 17.36
C THR A 6 -22.02 -22.06 17.05
N GLN A 7 -22.80 -23.06 16.61
CA GLN A 7 -22.25 -24.41 16.39
C GLN A 7 -21.32 -24.54 15.17
N ALA A 8 -21.61 -23.85 14.05
CA ALA A 8 -20.76 -23.88 12.86
C ALA A 8 -19.50 -23.00 13.01
N SER A 9 -19.59 -21.95 13.83
CA SER A 9 -18.47 -21.07 14.17
C SER A 9 -17.55 -21.69 15.24
N ASP A 10 -18.07 -22.46 16.19
CA ASP A 10 -17.23 -23.17 17.18
C ASP A 10 -16.42 -24.31 16.55
N LEU A 11 -17.02 -25.07 15.62
CA LEU A 11 -16.32 -26.13 14.87
C LEU A 11 -15.25 -25.58 13.94
N SER A 12 -15.47 -24.42 13.33
CA SER A 12 -14.44 -23.76 12.53
C SER A 12 -13.29 -23.29 13.43
N ILE A 13 -13.58 -22.60 14.53
CA ILE A 13 -12.56 -22.09 15.48
C ILE A 13 -11.66 -23.19 16.04
N LEU A 14 -12.20 -24.33 16.45
CA LEU A 14 -11.40 -25.46 16.94
C LEU A 14 -10.45 -26.01 15.86
N SER A 15 -10.91 -26.03 14.61
CA SER A 15 -10.08 -26.40 13.46
C SER A 15 -8.95 -25.37 13.21
N ILE A 16 -9.25 -24.07 13.34
CA ILE A 16 -8.26 -22.99 13.25
C ILE A 16 -7.18 -23.16 14.32
N GLU A 17 -7.58 -23.33 15.57
CA GLU A 17 -6.66 -23.44 16.70
C GLU A 17 -5.72 -24.64 16.56
N LYS A 18 -6.27 -25.80 16.15
CA LYS A 18 -5.48 -27.00 15.87
C LYS A 18 -4.46 -26.76 14.75
N SER A 19 -4.90 -26.17 13.64
CA SER A 19 -4.03 -25.91 12.47
C SER A 19 -2.92 -24.91 12.80
N LEU A 20 -3.23 -23.87 13.58
CA LEU A 20 -2.23 -22.92 14.09
C LEU A 20 -1.24 -23.60 15.02
N LEU A 21 -1.72 -24.46 15.93
CA LEU A 21 -0.84 -25.19 16.85
C LEU A 21 0.15 -26.10 16.09
N GLU A 22 -0.32 -26.78 15.04
CA GLU A 22 0.52 -27.60 14.16
C GLU A 22 1.58 -26.74 13.45
N ALA A 23 1.17 -25.63 12.84
CA ALA A 23 2.07 -24.71 12.13
C ALA A 23 3.12 -24.09 13.05
N VAL A 24 2.73 -23.62 14.23
CA VAL A 24 3.64 -23.04 15.23
C VAL A 24 4.58 -24.10 15.80
N SER A 25 4.10 -25.34 16.01
CA SER A 25 4.94 -26.46 16.45
C SER A 25 6.00 -26.82 15.42
N GLU A 26 5.63 -26.88 14.14
CA GLU A 26 6.60 -27.09 13.05
C GLU A 26 7.62 -25.95 12.98
N ALA A 27 7.17 -24.71 13.07
CA ALA A 27 8.04 -23.53 13.07
C ALA A 27 9.02 -23.53 14.25
N SER A 28 8.57 -23.87 15.47
CA SER A 28 9.42 -23.96 16.66
C SER A 28 10.50 -25.05 16.53
N LYS A 29 10.16 -26.20 15.94
CA LYS A 29 11.15 -27.26 15.64
C LYS A 29 12.20 -26.76 14.64
N LYS A 30 11.79 -26.13 13.54
CA LYS A 30 12.71 -25.56 12.55
C LYS A 30 13.55 -24.43 13.15
N ALA A 31 12.95 -23.59 13.99
CA ALA A 31 13.63 -22.50 14.67
C ALA A 31 14.76 -23.03 15.56
N SER A 32 14.47 -24.07 16.34
CA SER A 32 15.45 -24.73 17.20
C SER A 32 16.60 -25.37 16.41
N GLN A 33 16.30 -25.99 15.26
CA GLN A 33 17.31 -26.61 14.40
C GLN A 33 18.22 -25.57 13.71
N LEU A 34 17.65 -24.44 13.28
CA LEU A 34 18.35 -23.41 12.52
C LEU A 34 18.93 -22.29 13.41
N GLY A 35 18.62 -22.28 14.71
CA GLY A 35 19.06 -21.24 15.64
C GLY A 35 18.53 -19.83 15.33
N ARG A 36 17.38 -19.73 14.64
CA ARG A 36 16.77 -18.45 14.24
C ARG A 36 15.25 -18.51 14.23
N GLY A 37 14.59 -17.36 14.32
CA GLY A 37 13.14 -17.28 14.21
C GLY A 37 12.63 -17.71 12.83
N ILE A 38 11.45 -18.34 12.79
CA ILE A 38 10.78 -18.82 11.57
C ILE A 38 9.46 -18.09 11.40
N LEU A 39 9.23 -17.54 10.20
CA LEU A 39 7.96 -16.92 9.84
C LEU A 39 6.87 -17.99 9.71
N VAL A 40 5.78 -17.81 10.44
CA VAL A 40 4.51 -18.48 10.22
C VAL A 40 3.56 -17.46 9.61
N SER A 41 2.99 -17.77 8.46
CA SER A 41 1.87 -17.04 7.86
C SER A 41 0.71 -18.01 7.68
N PHE A 42 -0.39 -17.69 8.33
CA PHE A 42 -1.58 -18.51 8.35
C PHE A 42 -2.75 -17.74 7.75
N SER A 43 -3.34 -18.28 6.69
CA SER A 43 -4.31 -17.59 5.85
C SER A 43 -5.63 -18.35 5.76
N GLN A 44 -6.75 -17.61 5.76
CA GLN A 44 -8.09 -18.13 5.62
C GLN A 44 -8.97 -17.26 4.75
N ARG A 45 -9.97 -17.88 4.11
CA ARG A 45 -11.03 -17.16 3.41
C ARG A 45 -11.90 -16.41 4.39
N VAL A 46 -12.27 -15.19 4.00
CA VAL A 46 -13.23 -14.34 4.69
C VAL A 46 -14.28 -13.85 3.69
N LYS A 47 -15.36 -13.28 4.20
CA LYS A 47 -16.32 -12.58 3.36
C LYS A 47 -15.66 -11.30 2.79
N PRO A 48 -16.08 -10.84 1.60
CA PRO A 48 -15.70 -9.52 1.10
C PRO A 48 -15.99 -8.44 2.15
N PHE A 49 -15.15 -7.40 2.19
CA PHE A 49 -15.19 -6.37 3.22
C PHE A 49 -15.05 -4.96 2.65
N ASP A 50 -15.56 -3.95 3.38
CA ASP A 50 -15.23 -2.55 3.09
C ASP A 50 -13.92 -2.19 3.80
N ALA A 51 -12.87 -1.93 3.00
CA ALA A 51 -11.53 -1.68 3.52
C ALA A 51 -11.46 -0.42 4.42
N ILE A 52 -12.23 0.63 4.11
CA ILE A 52 -12.26 1.86 4.91
C ILE A 52 -13.03 1.63 6.21
N HIS A 53 -14.10 0.85 6.17
CA HIS A 53 -14.83 0.45 7.37
C HIS A 53 -13.90 -0.30 8.34
N ILE A 54 -13.18 -1.32 7.85
CA ILE A 54 -12.23 -2.07 8.66
C ILE A 54 -11.15 -1.16 9.24
N LEU A 55 -10.59 -0.27 8.42
CA LEU A 55 -9.59 0.69 8.88
C LEU A 55 -10.12 1.59 10.01
N ARG A 56 -11.33 2.15 9.85
CA ARG A 56 -11.98 2.99 10.86
C ARG A 56 -12.18 2.24 12.17
N THR A 57 -12.58 0.98 12.07
CA THR A 57 -12.75 0.10 13.23
C THR A 57 -11.41 -0.16 13.93
N LEU A 58 -10.34 -0.49 13.18
CA LEU A 58 -8.99 -0.64 13.74
C LEU A 58 -8.49 0.65 14.42
N GLN A 59 -8.74 1.81 13.82
CA GLN A 59 -8.39 3.12 14.38
C GLN A 59 -9.13 3.41 15.69
N HIS A 60 -10.38 2.98 15.82
CA HIS A 60 -11.17 3.19 17.05
C HIS A 60 -10.53 2.48 18.26
N TYR A 61 -10.00 1.28 18.04
CA TYR A 61 -9.34 0.51 19.10
C TYR A 61 -7.92 1.02 19.41
N ARG A 62 -7.32 1.89 18.58
CA ARG A 62 -6.02 2.58 18.79
C ARG A 62 -4.86 1.70 19.28
N THR A 63 -4.89 0.41 19.00
CA THR A 63 -3.94 -0.52 19.63
C THR A 63 -2.64 -0.66 18.83
N GLU A 64 -2.67 -0.45 17.52
CA GLU A 64 -1.59 -0.86 16.61
C GLU A 64 -1.47 0.07 15.39
N GLU A 65 -0.31 0.02 14.73
CA GLU A 65 -0.12 0.65 13.42
C GLU A 65 -1.02 0.00 12.38
N TYR A 66 -1.59 0.83 11.48
CA TYR A 66 -2.37 0.36 10.35
C TYR A 66 -1.73 0.66 9.00
N PHE A 67 -2.09 -0.18 8.03
CA PHE A 67 -1.66 -0.09 6.65
C PHE A 67 -2.88 -0.18 5.76
N PHE A 68 -2.96 0.67 4.74
CA PHE A 68 -4.08 0.69 3.82
C PHE A 68 -3.58 0.87 2.40
N TRP A 69 -4.10 0.05 1.48
CA TRP A 69 -3.97 0.28 0.05
C TRP A 69 -5.23 -0.18 -0.66
N GLU A 70 -5.73 0.63 -1.59
CA GLU A 70 -6.87 0.28 -2.41
C GLU A 70 -6.67 0.80 -3.83
N GLN A 71 -7.08 0.01 -4.81
CA GLN A 71 -7.28 0.48 -6.18
C GLN A 71 -8.75 0.31 -6.55
N PRO A 72 -9.59 1.35 -6.34
CA PRO A 72 -11.05 1.22 -6.40
C PRO A 72 -11.55 0.66 -7.74
N ALA A 73 -11.04 1.16 -8.87
CA ALA A 73 -11.42 0.69 -10.21
C ALA A 73 -11.03 -0.78 -10.50
N LYS A 74 -10.14 -1.38 -9.72
CA LYS A 74 -9.77 -2.81 -9.83
C LYS A 74 -10.44 -3.66 -8.75
N HIS A 75 -11.21 -3.07 -7.85
CA HIS A 75 -11.80 -3.74 -6.69
C HIS A 75 -10.77 -4.53 -5.86
N THR A 76 -9.53 -4.02 -5.79
CA THR A 76 -8.47 -4.62 -4.98
C THR A 76 -8.24 -3.77 -3.74
N ALA A 77 -8.18 -4.41 -2.58
CA ALA A 77 -7.92 -3.73 -1.32
C ALA A 77 -7.03 -4.56 -0.39
N ILE A 78 -6.24 -3.84 0.41
CA ILE A 78 -5.31 -4.38 1.39
C ILE A 78 -5.45 -3.54 2.65
N VAL A 79 -5.70 -4.20 3.79
CA VAL A 79 -5.71 -3.57 5.11
C VAL A 79 -4.83 -4.41 6.03
N GLY A 80 -3.83 -3.77 6.65
CA GLY A 80 -2.95 -4.39 7.62
C GLY A 80 -3.09 -3.76 9.00
N SER A 81 -2.83 -4.54 10.05
CA SER A 81 -2.74 -4.07 11.44
C SER A 81 -1.59 -4.75 12.16
N GLY A 82 -0.88 -3.98 12.99
CA GLY A 82 0.23 -4.47 13.80
C GLY A 82 1.47 -4.79 12.98
N ILE A 83 2.59 -4.96 13.66
CA ILE A 83 3.88 -5.26 13.03
C ILE A 83 4.35 -6.64 13.49
N THR A 84 4.62 -7.53 12.53
CA THR A 84 5.34 -8.79 12.79
C THR A 84 6.83 -8.61 12.57
N GLU A 85 7.21 -7.88 11.52
CA GLU A 85 8.61 -7.59 11.20
C GLU A 85 8.71 -6.22 10.53
N SER A 86 9.74 -5.44 10.87
CA SER A 86 10.01 -4.13 10.26
C SER A 86 11.43 -4.11 9.69
N ILE A 87 11.51 -4.16 8.36
CA ILE A 87 12.75 -4.07 7.61
C ILE A 87 13.05 -2.59 7.39
N GLN A 88 14.08 -2.09 8.08
CA GLN A 88 14.57 -0.72 7.94
C GLN A 88 15.94 -0.73 7.29
N THR A 89 16.12 0.11 6.28
CA THR A 89 17.33 0.17 5.45
C THR A 89 17.72 1.62 5.20
N GLN A 90 18.99 1.85 4.89
CA GLN A 90 19.59 3.18 4.74
C GLN A 90 20.48 3.25 3.49
N GLY A 91 20.61 4.44 2.93
CA GLY A 91 21.53 4.74 1.84
C GLY A 91 21.15 4.14 0.48
N GLU A 92 22.13 4.11 -0.42
CA GLU A 92 21.95 3.69 -1.82
C GLU A 92 21.58 2.19 -1.93
N GLU A 93 22.10 1.34 -1.04
CA GLU A 93 21.87 -0.10 -1.01
C GLU A 93 20.55 -0.52 -0.36
N ARG A 94 19.65 0.43 -0.08
CA ARG A 94 18.39 0.17 0.63
C ARG A 94 17.51 -0.90 -0.02
N PHE A 95 17.44 -0.91 -1.36
CA PHE A 95 16.65 -1.91 -2.10
C PHE A 95 17.26 -3.31 -1.99
N THR A 96 18.57 -3.43 -2.22
CA THR A 96 19.31 -4.70 -2.14
C THR A 96 19.24 -5.29 -0.73
N SER A 97 19.49 -4.46 0.27
CA SER A 97 19.45 -4.85 1.69
C SER A 97 18.06 -5.35 2.09
N ALA A 98 17.01 -4.63 1.69
CA ALA A 98 15.63 -5.02 1.97
C ALA A 98 15.28 -6.36 1.30
N HIS A 99 15.73 -6.56 0.06
CA HIS A 99 15.53 -7.83 -0.65
C HIS A 99 16.20 -9.01 0.05
N VAL A 100 17.46 -8.86 0.49
CA VAL A 100 18.19 -9.92 1.22
C VAL A 100 17.49 -10.28 2.53
N ILE A 101 17.07 -9.28 3.31
CA ILE A 101 16.36 -9.51 4.57
C ILE A 101 15.03 -10.23 4.31
N TRP A 102 14.27 -9.79 3.30
CA TRP A 102 13.00 -10.42 2.97
C TRP A 102 13.16 -11.87 2.51
N ARG A 103 14.13 -12.15 1.62
CA ARG A 103 14.43 -13.51 1.17
C ARG A 103 14.78 -14.43 2.34
N ARG A 104 15.58 -13.94 3.28
CA ARG A 104 15.93 -14.70 4.49
C ARG A 104 14.73 -15.03 5.36
N LEU A 105 13.72 -14.14 5.46
CA LEU A 105 12.49 -14.40 6.20
C LEU A 105 11.58 -15.41 5.51
N GLN A 106 11.57 -15.43 4.17
CA GLN A 106 10.82 -16.40 3.38
C GLN A 106 11.45 -17.79 3.40
N GLU A 107 12.76 -17.89 3.57
CA GLU A 107 13.46 -19.17 3.71
C GLU A 107 12.91 -19.96 4.90
N HIS A 108 12.39 -21.16 4.62
CA HIS A 108 11.79 -22.06 5.61
C HIS A 108 10.52 -21.55 6.31
N ALA A 109 9.92 -20.47 5.80
CA ALA A 109 8.64 -19.99 6.30
C ALA A 109 7.57 -21.10 6.23
N ILE A 110 6.75 -21.18 7.27
CA ILE A 110 5.57 -22.06 7.31
C ILE A 110 4.38 -21.28 6.76
N MET A 111 3.91 -21.71 5.60
CA MET A 111 2.75 -21.12 4.93
C MET A 111 1.57 -22.07 5.08
N VAL A 112 0.50 -21.62 5.71
CA VAL A 112 -0.77 -22.34 5.76
C VAL A 112 -1.80 -21.58 4.95
N THR A 113 -2.21 -22.18 3.83
CA THR A 113 -3.17 -21.59 2.89
C THR A 113 -4.50 -22.37 2.90
N PRO A 114 -5.61 -21.76 2.44
CA PRO A 114 -6.86 -22.48 2.24
C PRO A 114 -6.67 -23.71 1.30
N PRO A 115 -7.38 -24.83 1.55
CA PRO A 115 -7.13 -26.10 0.86
C PRO A 115 -7.47 -26.11 -0.64
N ASP A 116 -8.38 -25.25 -1.09
CA ASP A 116 -8.89 -25.30 -2.48
C ASP A 116 -7.94 -24.64 -3.50
N GLU A 117 -6.95 -23.85 -3.05
CA GLU A 117 -6.04 -23.10 -3.93
C GLU A 117 -4.61 -23.04 -3.37
N PRO A 118 -3.86 -24.16 -3.42
CA PRO A 118 -2.44 -24.13 -3.12
C PRO A 118 -1.73 -23.24 -4.15
N ASN A 119 -1.11 -22.15 -3.69
CA ASN A 119 -0.44 -21.08 -4.45
C ASN A 119 -1.27 -19.84 -4.82
N ASP A 120 -2.36 -19.55 -4.10
CA ASP A 120 -3.02 -18.25 -4.19
C ASP A 120 -2.09 -17.09 -3.78
N GLU A 121 -1.82 -16.17 -4.72
CA GLU A 121 -1.02 -14.96 -4.48
C GLU A 121 -1.62 -14.07 -3.38
N LEU A 122 -2.95 -14.12 -3.13
CA LEU A 122 -3.59 -13.38 -2.04
C LEU A 122 -3.19 -13.92 -0.66
N SER A 123 -2.90 -15.21 -0.56
CA SER A 123 -2.51 -15.88 0.68
C SER A 123 -1.00 -15.76 0.99
N SER A 124 -0.22 -15.20 0.07
CA SER A 124 1.20 -14.96 0.31
C SER A 124 1.44 -13.79 1.27
N PRO A 125 2.49 -13.84 2.12
CA PRO A 125 2.84 -12.74 2.99
C PRO A 125 3.20 -11.51 2.15
N LEU A 126 2.75 -10.34 2.59
CA LEU A 126 2.95 -9.09 1.87
C LEU A 126 3.66 -8.07 2.76
N LEU A 127 4.74 -7.50 2.22
CA LEU A 127 5.39 -6.34 2.81
C LEU A 127 4.69 -5.05 2.36
N PHE A 128 4.48 -4.15 3.30
CA PHE A 128 3.90 -2.84 3.08
C PHE A 128 4.90 -1.74 3.44
N GLY A 129 5.08 -0.74 2.60
CA GLY A 129 6.05 0.31 2.88
C GLY A 129 6.48 1.11 1.66
N GLY A 130 7.68 1.68 1.72
CA GLY A 130 8.22 2.54 0.68
C GLY A 130 9.69 2.90 0.91
N PHE A 131 10.26 3.62 -0.07
CA PHE A 131 11.63 4.10 -0.05
C PHE A 131 11.65 5.61 -0.27
N SER A 132 12.57 6.31 0.40
CA SER A 132 12.79 7.74 0.25
C SER A 132 13.24 8.06 -1.18
N PHE A 133 12.85 9.26 -1.61
CA PHE A 133 13.26 9.82 -2.89
C PHE A 133 14.75 10.16 -2.92
N ASP A 134 15.27 10.70 -1.82
CA ASP A 134 16.65 11.16 -1.66
C ASP A 134 17.24 10.58 -0.37
N THR A 135 18.47 10.08 -0.46
CA THR A 135 19.24 9.48 0.65
C THR A 135 20.44 10.32 1.04
N HIS A 136 20.72 11.41 0.33
CA HIS A 136 21.87 12.28 0.59
C HIS A 136 21.51 13.46 1.50
N THR A 137 20.26 13.92 1.45
CA THR A 137 19.79 15.01 2.31
C THR A 137 19.31 14.46 3.66
N PRO A 138 19.74 15.04 4.79
CA PRO A 138 19.20 14.67 6.09
C PRO A 138 17.68 14.81 6.15
N HIS A 139 17.04 13.83 6.78
CA HIS A 139 15.59 13.82 6.98
C HIS A 139 15.13 14.99 7.84
N THR A 140 14.07 15.67 7.41
CA THR A 140 13.36 16.64 8.26
C THR A 140 12.55 15.92 9.34
N SER A 141 12.15 16.61 10.41
CA SER A 141 11.28 16.05 11.47
C SER A 141 9.92 15.52 10.98
N LEU A 142 9.47 15.92 9.78
CA LEU A 142 8.28 15.36 9.13
C LEU A 142 8.42 13.85 8.84
N TRP A 143 9.65 13.38 8.60
CA TRP A 143 9.96 12.01 8.22
C TRP A 143 10.49 11.18 9.39
N GLU A 144 10.39 11.67 10.63
CA GLU A 144 10.76 10.88 11.80
C GLU A 144 9.94 9.59 11.87
N GLY A 145 10.62 8.45 12.01
CA GLY A 145 10.02 7.11 11.92
C GLY A 145 9.97 6.51 10.51
N PHE A 146 10.35 7.27 9.48
CA PHE A 146 10.46 6.85 8.08
C PHE A 146 11.93 6.89 7.63
N PRO A 147 12.68 5.78 7.72
CA PRO A 147 14.04 5.67 7.20
C PRO A 147 14.08 5.71 5.66
N ASP A 148 15.27 5.65 5.05
CA ASP A 148 15.41 5.64 3.59
C ASP A 148 14.68 4.47 2.92
N GLY A 149 14.59 3.32 3.58
CA GLY A 149 13.74 2.23 3.14
C GLY A 149 13.03 1.61 4.33
N LEU A 150 11.71 1.52 4.24
CA LEU A 150 10.87 0.91 5.25
C LEU A 150 9.92 -0.08 4.60
N LEU A 151 10.00 -1.34 5.01
CA LEU A 151 9.03 -2.38 4.66
C LEU A 151 8.56 -3.09 5.92
N ILE A 152 7.25 -3.33 6.03
CA ILE A 152 6.63 -3.88 7.22
C ILE A 152 5.84 -5.11 6.81
N LEU A 153 6.04 -6.21 7.51
CA LEU A 153 5.14 -7.36 7.47
C LEU A 153 4.05 -7.14 8.52
N PRO A 154 2.79 -6.90 8.13
CA PRO A 154 1.73 -6.69 9.10
C PRO A 154 1.43 -7.95 9.90
N GLN A 155 1.02 -7.79 11.17
CA GLN A 155 0.58 -8.93 11.97
C GLN A 155 -0.71 -9.53 11.44
N LEU A 156 -1.72 -8.70 11.22
CA LEU A 156 -2.96 -9.05 10.54
C LEU A 156 -2.95 -8.42 9.15
N LEU A 157 -3.38 -9.17 8.15
CA LEU A 157 -3.41 -8.74 6.76
C LEU A 157 -4.69 -9.24 6.08
N LEU A 158 -5.57 -8.30 5.74
CA LEU A 158 -6.75 -8.53 4.93
C LEU A 158 -6.43 -8.12 3.49
N ARG A 159 -6.70 -9.01 2.55
CA ARG A 159 -6.53 -8.78 1.12
C ARG A 159 -7.78 -9.22 0.41
N GLN A 160 -8.24 -8.42 -0.55
CA GLN A 160 -9.32 -8.82 -1.44
C GLN A 160 -9.05 -8.37 -2.87
N ASP A 161 -9.58 -9.13 -3.80
CA ASP A 161 -9.73 -8.78 -5.19
C ASP A 161 -11.20 -8.97 -5.63
N VAL A 162 -11.45 -9.00 -6.94
CA VAL A 162 -12.78 -9.18 -7.51
C VAL A 162 -13.43 -10.54 -7.20
N HIS A 163 -12.65 -11.54 -6.79
CA HIS A 163 -13.09 -12.92 -6.65
C HIS A 163 -13.09 -13.39 -5.20
N HIS A 164 -12.04 -13.04 -4.45
CA HIS A 164 -11.76 -13.62 -3.15
C HIS A 164 -11.32 -12.58 -2.13
N ALA A 165 -11.58 -12.88 -0.86
CA ALA A 165 -11.07 -12.15 0.28
C ALA A 165 -10.38 -13.12 1.24
N ILE A 166 -9.17 -12.76 1.66
CA ILE A 166 -8.30 -13.54 2.53
C ILE A 166 -7.93 -12.70 3.75
N CYS A 167 -7.98 -13.32 4.92
CA CYS A 167 -7.34 -12.83 6.13
C CYS A 167 -6.12 -13.69 6.45
N SER A 168 -4.99 -13.05 6.71
CA SER A 168 -3.75 -13.71 7.13
C SER A 168 -3.28 -13.17 8.48
N ILE A 169 -2.68 -14.03 9.28
CA ILE A 169 -1.94 -13.67 10.48
C ILE A 169 -0.50 -14.14 10.39
N ASN A 170 0.44 -13.23 10.68
CA ASN A 170 1.87 -13.46 10.60
C ASN A 170 2.52 -13.45 11.98
N ALA A 171 3.45 -14.36 12.25
CA ALA A 171 4.26 -14.37 13.47
C ALA A 171 5.68 -14.89 13.20
N ILE A 172 6.69 -14.35 13.89
CA ILE A 172 8.03 -14.95 13.93
C ILE A 172 8.11 -15.82 15.19
N ILE A 173 8.27 -17.13 15.01
CA ILE A 173 8.38 -18.11 16.10
C ILE A 173 9.86 -18.38 16.37
N LYS A 174 10.31 -18.07 17.59
CA LYS A 174 11.68 -18.26 18.05
C LYS A 174 11.87 -19.61 18.76
N PRO A 175 13.12 -20.11 18.88
CA PRO A 175 13.41 -21.37 19.58
C PRO A 175 12.87 -21.41 21.02
N GLU A 176 12.91 -20.28 21.72
CA GLU A 176 12.52 -20.14 23.13
C GLU A 176 11.01 -19.88 23.35
N ASP A 177 10.23 -19.72 22.28
CA ASP A 177 8.81 -19.37 22.40
C ASP A 177 7.96 -20.56 22.88
N ASP A 178 6.98 -20.28 23.74
CA ASP A 178 5.95 -21.25 24.10
C ASP A 178 4.97 -21.45 22.93
N VAL A 179 5.05 -22.62 22.31
CA VAL A 179 4.23 -23.04 21.15
C VAL A 179 2.74 -22.85 21.42
N LYS A 180 2.23 -23.29 22.58
CA LYS A 180 0.79 -23.21 22.89
C LYS A 180 0.35 -21.77 23.09
N ARG A 181 1.17 -20.97 23.77
CA ARG A 181 0.91 -19.55 23.99
C ARG A 181 0.89 -18.76 22.67
N CYS A 182 1.84 -19.01 21.78
CA CYS A 182 1.90 -18.36 20.47
C CYS A 182 0.66 -18.72 19.63
N ALA A 183 0.34 -20.02 19.50
CA ALA A 183 -0.86 -20.47 18.77
C ALA A 183 -2.14 -19.84 19.33
N LYS A 184 -2.33 -19.87 20.66
CA LYS A 184 -3.50 -19.26 21.32
C LYS A 184 -3.58 -17.74 21.11
N THR A 185 -2.45 -17.05 21.10
CA THR A 185 -2.40 -15.59 20.84
C THR A 185 -2.84 -15.30 19.41
N MET A 186 -2.34 -16.07 18.43
CA MET A 186 -2.74 -15.94 17.03
C MET A 186 -4.23 -16.24 16.83
N THR A 187 -4.74 -17.32 17.42
CA THR A 187 -6.17 -17.67 17.38
C THR A 187 -7.04 -16.53 17.94
N ARG A 188 -6.67 -15.96 19.10
CA ARG A 188 -7.44 -14.87 19.71
C ARG A 188 -7.49 -13.63 18.81
N ARG A 189 -6.39 -13.29 18.13
CA ARG A 189 -6.32 -12.16 17.22
C ARG A 189 -7.21 -12.36 15.99
N LEU A 190 -7.19 -13.56 15.40
CA LEU A 190 -8.10 -13.91 14.31
C LEU A 190 -9.57 -13.84 14.74
N GLN A 191 -9.91 -14.37 15.92
CA GLN A 191 -11.27 -14.29 16.47
C GLN A 191 -11.74 -12.84 16.65
N GLN A 192 -10.89 -11.97 17.19
CA GLN A 192 -11.20 -10.54 17.31
C GLN A 192 -11.51 -9.94 15.94
N LEU A 193 -10.71 -10.25 14.92
CA LEU A 193 -10.94 -9.76 13.58
C LEU A 193 -12.23 -10.30 12.95
N TYR A 194 -12.57 -11.58 13.14
CA TYR A 194 -13.85 -12.13 12.68
C TYR A 194 -15.05 -11.39 13.25
N VAL A 195 -15.01 -11.07 14.55
CA VAL A 195 -16.06 -10.25 15.19
C VAL A 195 -16.16 -8.88 14.52
N LEU A 196 -15.04 -8.26 14.13
CA LEU A 196 -15.05 -6.97 13.41
C LEU A 196 -15.61 -7.09 11.98
N LEU A 197 -15.32 -8.19 11.28
CA LEU A 197 -15.83 -8.46 9.92
C LEU A 197 -17.33 -8.75 9.89
N GLU A 198 -17.88 -9.30 10.97
CA GLU A 198 -19.32 -9.57 11.12
C GLU A 198 -20.13 -8.36 11.58
N GLN A 199 -19.46 -7.32 12.08
CA GLN A 199 -20.14 -6.06 12.37
C GLN A 199 -20.54 -5.43 11.04
N GLU A 200 -21.86 -5.33 10.82
CA GLU A 200 -22.37 -4.54 9.71
C GLU A 200 -21.77 -3.13 9.77
N PRO A 201 -21.43 -2.52 8.62
CA PRO A 201 -21.10 -1.12 8.60
C PRO A 201 -22.26 -0.42 9.27
N VAL A 202 -22.01 0.25 10.41
CA VAL A 202 -23.03 1.09 11.01
C VAL A 202 -23.35 2.12 9.93
N GLU A 203 -24.50 1.94 9.26
CA GLU A 203 -25.05 2.87 8.28
C GLU A 203 -24.83 4.24 8.86
N ASN A 204 -24.07 5.07 8.13
CA ASN A 204 -23.70 6.44 8.46
C ASN A 204 -24.52 6.90 9.67
N ARG A 205 -24.00 6.67 10.90
CA ARG A 205 -24.37 7.58 11.98
C ARG A 205 -24.04 8.89 11.33
N HIS A 206 -25.08 9.64 11.00
CA HIS A 206 -24.99 10.95 10.38
C HIS A 206 -23.74 11.53 10.97
N ILE A 207 -22.75 11.80 10.11
CA ILE A 207 -21.63 12.64 10.49
C ILE A 207 -22.35 13.85 11.04
N GLU A 208 -22.52 13.91 12.37
CA GLU A 208 -23.23 14.97 13.05
C GLU A 208 -22.53 16.19 12.52
N ASP A 209 -23.28 16.99 11.73
CA ASP A 209 -22.82 18.12 10.95
C ASP A 209 -21.39 18.45 11.31
N THR A 210 -20.42 17.83 10.61
CA THR A 210 -19.02 18.03 10.97
C THR A 210 -18.81 19.51 10.91
N THR A 211 -18.72 20.13 12.09
CA THR A 211 -18.31 21.50 12.26
C THR A 211 -17.15 21.68 11.30
N SER A 212 -17.37 22.50 10.27
CA SER A 212 -16.44 22.65 9.15
C SER A 212 -15.03 22.68 9.70
N THR A 213 -14.25 21.63 9.45
CA THR A 213 -12.93 21.49 10.05
C THR A 213 -12.11 22.67 9.56
N GLN A 214 -11.90 23.64 10.43
CA GLN A 214 -11.24 24.87 10.04
C GLN A 214 -9.76 24.58 9.82
N LEU A 215 -9.40 24.48 8.55
CA LEU A 215 -8.02 24.35 8.10
C LEU A 215 -7.43 25.73 7.87
N THR A 216 -6.22 25.92 8.37
CA THR A 216 -5.36 27.04 7.98
C THR A 216 -4.26 26.50 7.08
N PHE A 217 -3.94 27.25 6.02
CA PHE A 217 -2.96 26.83 5.02
C PHE A 217 -1.77 27.79 5.01
N GLN A 218 -0.56 27.23 5.02
CA GLN A 218 0.67 27.99 4.93
C GLN A 218 1.60 27.34 3.91
N ASN A 219 2.05 28.11 2.92
CA ASN A 219 3.11 27.63 2.03
C ASN A 219 4.41 27.50 2.84
N VAL A 220 5.06 26.33 2.76
CA VAL A 220 6.35 26.11 3.45
C VAL A 220 7.42 27.04 2.88
N ARG A 221 7.36 27.31 1.57
CA ARG A 221 8.20 28.31 0.91
C ARG A 221 7.35 29.53 0.50
N PRO A 222 7.75 30.77 0.84
CA PRO A 222 7.08 31.99 0.37
C PRO A 222 6.98 32.04 -1.16
N ALA A 223 5.95 32.74 -1.66
CA ALA A 223 5.66 32.82 -3.09
C ALA A 223 6.81 33.46 -3.89
N ASP A 224 7.45 34.48 -3.35
CA ASP A 224 8.54 35.17 -4.05
C ASP A 224 9.84 34.35 -4.07
N ASP A 225 10.14 33.63 -2.99
CA ASP A 225 11.23 32.64 -2.97
C ASP A 225 11.01 31.51 -3.98
N TRP A 226 9.76 31.06 -4.13
CA TRP A 226 9.38 30.07 -5.13
C TRP A 226 9.60 30.60 -6.54
N LYS A 227 9.14 31.82 -6.86
CA LYS A 227 9.39 32.46 -8.16
C LYS A 227 10.88 32.64 -8.44
N ALA A 228 11.66 33.05 -7.45
CA ALA A 228 13.10 33.20 -7.57
C ALA A 228 13.79 31.85 -7.84
N LEU A 229 13.37 30.77 -7.18
CA LEU A 229 13.85 29.41 -7.43
C LEU A 229 13.55 28.97 -8.87
N ILE A 230 12.33 29.20 -9.34
CA ILE A 230 11.94 28.89 -10.72
C ILE A 230 12.82 29.67 -11.71
N ALA A 231 12.97 30.99 -11.53
CA ALA A 231 13.77 31.83 -12.41
C ALA A 231 15.25 31.40 -12.47
N ARG A 232 15.84 31.03 -11.32
CA ARG A 232 17.22 30.49 -11.27
C ARG A 232 17.33 29.16 -12.03
N THR A 233 16.39 28.25 -11.79
CA THR A 233 16.37 26.92 -12.42
C THR A 233 16.21 27.04 -13.93
N THR A 234 15.34 27.94 -14.41
CA THR A 234 15.15 28.20 -15.84
C THR A 234 16.42 28.74 -16.49
N ARG A 235 17.16 29.65 -15.83
CA ARG A 235 18.46 30.13 -16.34
C ARG A 235 19.48 29.01 -16.44
N GLN A 236 19.53 28.10 -15.47
CA GLN A 236 20.41 26.94 -15.52
C GLN A 236 20.07 26.01 -16.69
N ILE A 237 18.78 25.81 -16.97
CA ILE A 237 18.33 25.05 -18.15
C ILE A 237 18.75 25.76 -19.45
N GLN A 238 18.58 27.08 -19.54
CA GLN A 238 18.99 27.86 -20.72
C GLN A 238 20.50 27.82 -20.98
N HIS A 239 21.31 27.75 -19.93
CA HIS A 239 22.76 27.58 -20.04
C HIS A 239 23.20 26.12 -20.23
N GLY A 240 22.27 25.18 -20.41
CA GLY A 240 22.58 23.78 -20.67
C GLY A 240 23.07 22.98 -19.45
N VAL A 241 22.93 23.52 -18.24
CA VAL A 241 23.32 22.81 -17.00
C VAL A 241 22.39 21.62 -16.75
N TYR A 242 21.10 21.79 -17.06
CA TYR A 242 20.08 20.75 -16.93
C TYR A 242 19.15 20.77 -18.15
N GLU A 243 18.64 19.62 -18.58
CA GLU A 243 17.63 19.56 -19.64
C GLU A 243 16.21 19.82 -19.11
N LYS A 244 15.90 19.30 -17.92
CA LYS A 244 14.59 19.40 -17.27
C LYS A 244 14.73 19.20 -15.77
N VAL A 245 14.01 20.02 -14.99
CA VAL A 245 13.91 19.89 -13.52
C VAL A 245 12.45 19.88 -13.12
N VAL A 246 12.06 18.98 -12.22
CA VAL A 246 10.73 18.97 -11.58
C VAL A 246 10.89 19.48 -10.16
N LEU A 247 10.24 20.60 -9.85
CA LEU A 247 10.27 21.19 -8.51
C LEU A 247 8.94 20.95 -7.80
N ALA A 248 8.99 20.55 -6.54
CA ALA A 248 7.82 20.34 -5.69
C ALA A 248 7.62 21.51 -4.71
N ARG A 249 6.36 21.83 -4.41
CA ARG A 249 5.96 22.84 -3.42
C ARG A 249 5.19 22.16 -2.28
N ALA A 250 5.61 22.40 -1.04
CA ALA A 250 4.90 21.95 0.15
C ALA A 250 3.99 23.03 0.73
N VAL A 251 2.83 22.61 1.24
CA VAL A 251 1.85 23.44 1.95
C VAL A 251 1.48 22.73 3.24
N ASN A 252 1.63 23.42 4.36
CA ASN A 252 1.16 22.93 5.65
C ASN A 252 -0.31 23.28 5.79
N ALA A 253 -1.13 22.28 6.10
CA ALA A 253 -2.53 22.45 6.48
C ALA A 253 -2.69 22.09 7.95
N THR A 254 -3.12 23.05 8.77
CA THR A 254 -3.25 22.87 10.22
C THR A 254 -4.71 22.94 10.62
N VAL A 255 -5.18 21.91 11.32
CA VAL A 255 -6.49 21.89 11.97
C VAL A 255 -6.41 22.68 13.27
N LYS A 256 -7.33 23.64 13.48
CA LYS A 256 -7.33 24.45 14.72
C LYS A 256 -7.61 23.62 15.99
N ASN A 257 -8.54 22.68 15.91
CA ASN A 257 -8.98 21.84 17.03
C ASN A 257 -9.02 20.36 16.62
N GLY A 258 -8.37 19.49 17.39
CA GLY A 258 -8.38 18.04 17.16
C GLY A 258 -7.35 17.53 16.15
N THR A 259 -7.62 16.35 15.59
CA THR A 259 -6.71 15.64 14.67
C THR A 259 -7.38 15.38 13.33
N ILE A 260 -6.58 15.22 12.27
CA ILE A 260 -7.09 14.81 10.96
C ILE A 260 -7.53 13.34 11.04
N ASP A 261 -8.79 13.07 10.71
CA ASP A 261 -9.30 11.71 10.54
C ASP A 261 -8.85 11.15 9.18
N VAL A 262 -7.87 10.24 9.21
CA VAL A 262 -7.31 9.59 8.02
C VAL A 262 -8.36 8.75 7.29
N SER A 263 -9.31 8.12 7.98
CA SER A 263 -10.39 7.36 7.32
C SER A 263 -11.30 8.27 6.50
N ASN A 264 -11.58 9.47 6.98
CA ASN A 264 -12.33 10.46 6.20
C ASN A 264 -11.52 10.98 5.02
N VAL A 265 -10.21 11.22 5.18
CA VAL A 265 -9.33 11.58 4.06
C VAL A 265 -9.35 10.50 2.98
N LEU A 266 -9.20 9.23 3.36
CA LEU A 266 -9.24 8.10 2.43
C LEU A 266 -10.59 7.96 1.73
N THR A 267 -11.70 8.20 2.46
CA THR A 267 -13.05 8.20 1.88
C THR A 267 -13.18 9.27 0.79
N GLN A 268 -12.73 10.49 1.07
CA GLN A 268 -12.73 11.58 0.09
C GLN A 268 -11.81 11.28 -1.09
N LEU A 269 -10.63 10.69 -0.86
CA LEU A 269 -9.73 10.29 -1.95
C LEU A 269 -10.37 9.20 -2.83
N LYS A 270 -11.03 8.21 -2.23
CA LYS A 270 -11.72 7.12 -2.94
C LYS A 270 -12.83 7.63 -3.85
N GLN A 271 -13.63 8.56 -3.37
CA GLN A 271 -14.72 9.17 -4.15
C GLN A 271 -14.20 10.01 -5.31
N ASN A 272 -13.09 10.73 -5.12
CA ASN A 272 -12.58 11.69 -6.10
C ASN A 272 -11.56 11.09 -7.11
N TYR A 273 -10.94 9.94 -6.78
CA TYR A 273 -9.82 9.37 -7.54
C TYR A 273 -9.99 7.85 -7.79
N ALA A 274 -11.10 7.42 -8.38
CA ALA A 274 -11.41 6.01 -8.62
C ALA A 274 -10.31 5.20 -9.36
N ASN A 275 -9.53 5.85 -10.23
CA ASN A 275 -8.47 5.23 -11.03
C ASN A 275 -7.07 5.30 -10.38
N ALA A 276 -6.96 5.86 -9.17
CA ALA A 276 -5.70 5.96 -8.45
C ALA A 276 -5.51 4.77 -7.50
N SER A 277 -4.25 4.48 -7.18
CA SER A 277 -3.90 3.72 -5.98
C SER A 277 -3.94 4.66 -4.79
N ILE A 278 -4.78 4.35 -3.82
CA ILE A 278 -5.00 5.11 -2.60
C ILE A 278 -4.32 4.35 -1.49
N PHE A 279 -3.53 5.04 -0.67
CA PHE A 279 -2.75 4.38 0.36
C PHE A 279 -2.66 5.21 1.63
N ALA A 280 -2.48 4.52 2.76
CA ALA A 280 -2.05 5.11 4.01
C ALA A 280 -1.08 4.18 4.74
N LEU A 281 -0.04 4.76 5.32
CA LEU A 281 0.98 4.07 6.11
C LEU A 281 1.14 4.83 7.43
N GLN A 282 0.62 4.26 8.53
CA GLN A 282 0.80 4.83 9.85
C GLN A 282 2.12 4.36 10.48
N ARG A 283 2.82 5.29 11.13
CA ARG A 283 3.99 5.03 11.96
C ARG A 283 3.94 5.89 13.21
N GLY A 284 3.69 5.27 14.36
CA GLY A 284 3.37 5.99 15.60
C GLY A 284 2.25 7.02 15.40
N GLU A 285 2.53 8.28 15.72
CA GLU A 285 1.57 9.40 15.57
C GLU A 285 1.50 9.97 14.15
N ARG A 286 2.34 9.50 13.23
CA ARG A 286 2.43 10.02 11.85
C ARG A 286 1.74 9.09 10.88
N CYS A 287 1.21 9.64 9.79
CA CYS A 287 0.61 8.87 8.72
C CYS A 287 0.96 9.48 7.36
N PHE A 288 1.53 8.65 6.47
CA PHE A 288 1.77 9.00 5.09
C PHE A 288 0.61 8.50 4.24
N VAL A 289 -0.17 9.43 3.68
CA VAL A 289 -1.42 9.15 2.95
C VAL A 289 -1.38 9.82 1.58
N GLY A 290 -1.94 9.15 0.57
CA GLY A 290 -2.00 9.71 -0.78
C GLY A 290 -2.90 8.94 -1.73
N ALA A 291 -3.11 9.54 -2.90
CA ALA A 291 -3.77 8.92 -4.05
C ALA A 291 -2.91 9.18 -5.29
N THR A 292 -2.24 8.14 -5.79
CA THR A 292 -1.38 8.25 -6.97
C THR A 292 -2.01 7.55 -8.18
N PRO A 293 -2.20 8.25 -9.30
CA PRO A 293 -2.55 7.60 -10.56
C PRO A 293 -1.36 6.84 -11.17
N GLU A 294 -0.15 7.05 -10.66
CA GLU A 294 1.09 6.61 -11.26
C GLU A 294 1.55 5.25 -10.71
N GLN A 295 1.80 4.31 -11.62
CA GLN A 295 2.39 3.00 -11.29
C GLN A 295 3.87 3.05 -11.63
N LEU A 296 4.71 3.05 -10.59
CA LEU A 296 6.16 2.97 -10.76
C LEU A 296 6.55 1.64 -11.41
N VAL A 297 6.15 0.53 -10.80
CA VAL A 297 6.40 -0.82 -11.30
C VAL A 297 5.36 -1.79 -10.73
N SER A 298 5.00 -2.79 -11.52
CA SER A 298 4.30 -4.01 -11.09
C SER A 298 5.03 -5.20 -11.70
N ILE A 299 5.29 -6.22 -10.88
CA ILE A 299 5.95 -7.46 -11.30
C ILE A 299 5.07 -8.63 -10.85
N GLN A 300 4.58 -9.42 -11.80
CA GLN A 300 3.73 -10.57 -11.52
C GLN A 300 4.02 -11.69 -12.52
N GLY A 301 4.27 -12.92 -12.03
CA GLY A 301 4.58 -14.07 -12.90
C GLY A 301 5.69 -13.81 -13.92
N GLY A 302 6.74 -13.08 -13.54
CA GLY A 302 7.85 -12.72 -14.44
C GLY A 302 7.52 -11.64 -15.50
N ARG A 303 6.31 -11.06 -15.47
CA ARG A 303 5.90 -9.91 -16.29
C ARG A 303 6.16 -8.62 -15.53
N PHE A 304 6.84 -7.68 -16.20
CA PHE A 304 7.09 -6.34 -15.69
C PHE A 304 6.16 -5.33 -16.37
N GLN A 305 5.55 -4.46 -15.58
CA GLN A 305 4.69 -3.39 -16.06
C GLN A 305 5.04 -2.07 -15.38
N THR A 306 5.24 -1.04 -16.18
CA THR A 306 5.42 0.34 -15.69
C THR A 306 4.54 1.28 -16.52
N MET A 307 4.52 2.55 -16.14
CA MET A 307 3.75 3.57 -16.82
C MET A 307 4.57 4.84 -17.00
N ALA A 308 4.57 5.36 -18.22
CA ALA A 308 4.96 6.75 -18.45
C ALA A 308 3.72 7.63 -18.28
N LEU A 309 3.74 8.49 -17.26
CA LEU A 309 2.71 9.49 -17.01
C LEU A 309 3.34 10.89 -17.16
N ALA A 310 3.05 11.58 -18.27
CA ALA A 310 3.60 12.90 -18.50
C ALA A 310 2.64 13.77 -19.34
N GLY A 311 2.61 15.06 -19.02
CA GLY A 311 1.68 16.02 -19.61
C GLY A 311 0.37 16.07 -18.83
N SER A 312 -0.03 17.28 -18.42
CA SER A 312 -1.22 17.53 -17.62
C SER A 312 -2.05 18.62 -18.30
N ALA A 313 -3.35 18.40 -18.42
CA ALA A 313 -4.30 19.40 -18.90
C ALA A 313 -5.50 19.52 -17.95
N PRO A 314 -6.08 20.72 -17.79
CA PRO A 314 -7.35 20.89 -17.08
C PRO A 314 -8.45 20.04 -17.72
N ARG A 315 -9.36 19.50 -16.91
CA ARG A 315 -10.53 18.78 -17.42
C ARG A 315 -11.48 19.75 -18.13
N GLY A 316 -11.71 19.56 -19.43
CA GLY A 316 -12.74 20.28 -20.21
C GLY A 316 -14.13 19.62 -20.09
N PRO A 317 -15.23 20.37 -20.35
CA PRO A 317 -16.59 19.81 -20.34
C PRO A 317 -16.77 18.74 -21.41
N MET A 318 -17.20 17.55 -20.99
CA MET A 318 -17.21 16.33 -21.80
C MET A 318 -18.45 16.25 -22.71
N LYS A 319 -18.44 16.95 -23.84
CA LYS A 319 -19.29 16.62 -25.02
C LYS A 319 -18.60 17.01 -26.33
N ARG A 320 -17.78 16.11 -26.87
CA ARG A 320 -17.66 15.93 -28.32
C ARG A 320 -16.95 14.62 -28.61
N LYS A 321 -17.56 13.81 -29.49
CA LYS A 321 -16.90 12.71 -30.22
C LYS A 321 -15.48 13.15 -30.57
N ILE A 322 -14.49 12.40 -30.11
CA ILE A 322 -13.10 12.60 -30.50
C ILE A 322 -13.02 12.25 -32.00
N SER A 323 -13.22 13.25 -32.86
CA SER A 323 -12.76 13.18 -34.23
C SER A 323 -11.25 13.43 -34.21
N THR A 324 -10.54 12.82 -35.15
CA THR A 324 -9.08 12.86 -35.36
C THR A 324 -8.47 14.26 -35.48
N SER A 325 -9.26 15.33 -35.42
CA SER A 325 -8.81 16.73 -35.36
C SER A 325 -8.59 17.29 -33.94
N GLY A 326 -8.91 16.56 -32.87
CA GLY A 326 -8.71 17.00 -31.47
C GLY A 326 -7.28 16.83 -30.91
N MET A 327 -6.33 16.31 -31.70
CA MET A 327 -4.97 15.99 -31.25
C MET A 327 -4.04 17.20 -31.09
N ASN A 328 -4.46 18.40 -31.47
CA ASN A 328 -3.57 19.58 -31.47
C ASN A 328 -3.21 20.13 -30.08
N CYS A 329 -3.93 19.76 -29.01
CA CYS A 329 -3.59 20.16 -27.64
C CYS A 329 -2.71 19.12 -26.89
N TRP A 330 -2.48 17.95 -27.50
CA TRP A 330 -1.77 16.82 -26.89
C TRP A 330 -0.44 16.48 -27.57
N ARG A 331 0.03 17.32 -28.50
CA ARG A 331 1.37 17.18 -29.08
C ARG A 331 2.42 17.65 -28.07
N VAL A 332 2.76 16.77 -27.14
CA VAL A 332 3.93 16.92 -26.29
C VAL A 332 4.95 15.88 -26.75
N GLU A 333 5.99 16.30 -27.46
CA GLU A 333 7.19 15.51 -27.77
C GLU A 333 8.02 15.16 -26.51
N LYS A 334 7.40 14.93 -25.34
CA LYS A 334 8.11 14.72 -24.05
C LYS A 334 8.32 13.28 -23.64
N ILE A 335 7.80 12.30 -24.37
CA ILE A 335 7.98 10.88 -24.00
C ILE A 335 8.93 10.22 -25.00
N ARG A 336 10.23 10.47 -24.85
CA ARG A 336 11.27 9.55 -25.32
C ARG A 336 11.65 8.66 -24.14
N VAL A 337 11.15 7.43 -24.12
CA VAL A 337 11.69 6.37 -23.25
C VAL A 337 12.97 5.90 -23.94
N ASN A 338 14.11 6.50 -23.62
CA ASN A 338 15.42 6.14 -24.20
C ASN A 338 16.07 4.93 -23.52
N THR A 339 15.37 4.23 -22.62
CA THR A 339 15.94 3.11 -21.87
C THR A 339 14.90 2.00 -21.85
N ILE A 340 15.07 1.02 -22.74
CA ILE A 340 14.65 -0.40 -22.71
C ILE A 340 14.67 -0.83 -24.19
N SER A 341 15.86 -1.15 -24.72
CA SER A 341 16.07 -1.47 -26.14
C SER A 341 16.38 -2.96 -26.39
N SER A 342 16.19 -3.85 -25.42
CA SER A 342 16.60 -5.26 -25.54
C SER A 342 15.53 -6.30 -25.19
N LEU A 343 14.29 -5.90 -24.89
CA LEU A 343 13.19 -6.83 -24.59
C LEU A 343 11.97 -6.55 -25.50
N PRO A 344 11.21 -7.58 -25.92
CA PRO A 344 9.97 -7.36 -26.67
C PRO A 344 8.97 -6.60 -25.78
N ALA A 345 8.78 -5.32 -26.09
CA ALA A 345 7.89 -4.42 -25.38
C ALA A 345 6.56 -4.24 -26.12
N SER A 346 5.46 -4.22 -25.39
CA SER A 346 4.17 -3.76 -25.92
C SER A 346 3.80 -2.43 -25.27
N ASN A 347 3.48 -1.43 -26.10
CA ASN A 347 3.04 -0.11 -25.66
C ASN A 347 1.58 0.12 -26.02
N ARG A 348 0.79 0.57 -25.04
CA ARG A 348 -0.57 1.09 -25.25
C ARG A 348 -0.70 2.44 -24.59
N SER A 349 -1.15 3.44 -25.36
CA SER A 349 -1.41 4.78 -24.84
C SER A 349 -2.89 4.99 -24.58
N SER A 350 -3.21 5.63 -23.47
CA SER A 350 -4.57 5.99 -23.06
C SER A 350 -4.58 7.36 -22.40
N ILE A 351 -5.75 7.97 -22.31
CA ILE A 351 -5.95 9.17 -21.50
C ILE A 351 -6.60 8.73 -20.20
N SER A 352 -6.08 9.24 -19.09
CA SER A 352 -6.61 8.96 -17.77
C SER A 352 -6.94 10.23 -17.01
N SER A 353 -7.88 10.11 -16.09
CA SER A 353 -8.24 11.18 -15.16
C SER A 353 -7.77 10.85 -13.75
N ALA A 354 -7.28 11.87 -13.05
CA ALA A 354 -7.09 11.87 -11.61
C ALA A 354 -7.60 13.21 -11.07
N GLY A 355 -8.80 13.21 -10.48
CA GLY A 355 -9.47 14.41 -10.00
C GLY A 355 -9.71 15.44 -11.11
N ILE A 356 -9.19 16.65 -10.90
CA ILE A 356 -9.39 17.82 -11.79
C ILE A 356 -8.46 17.83 -13.03
N PHE A 357 -7.49 16.92 -13.11
CA PHE A 357 -6.52 16.85 -14.21
C PHE A 357 -6.68 15.57 -15.05
N GLY A 358 -6.47 15.74 -16.36
CA GLY A 358 -6.25 14.64 -17.29
C GLY A 358 -4.77 14.48 -17.60
N PHE A 359 -4.31 13.24 -17.71
CA PHE A 359 -2.93 12.87 -18.02
C PHE A 359 -2.86 11.90 -19.20
N LEU A 360 -1.85 12.08 -20.06
CA LEU A 360 -1.49 11.08 -21.06
C LEU A 360 -0.75 9.94 -20.37
N ARG A 361 -1.27 8.72 -20.53
CA ARG A 361 -0.68 7.47 -20.02
C ARG A 361 -0.16 6.66 -21.18
N SER A 362 1.04 6.11 -21.02
CA SER A 362 1.54 5.01 -21.84
C SER A 362 1.91 3.86 -20.94
N HIS A 363 1.21 2.74 -21.08
CA HIS A 363 1.51 1.50 -20.39
C HIS A 363 2.60 0.76 -21.15
N ILE A 364 3.65 0.37 -20.44
CA ILE A 364 4.80 -0.34 -20.97
C ILE A 364 4.80 -1.72 -20.30
N SER A 365 4.67 -2.78 -21.09
CA SER A 365 4.75 -4.17 -20.60
C SER A 365 5.91 -4.90 -21.24
N LEU A 366 6.71 -5.55 -20.40
CA LEU A 366 7.86 -6.37 -20.78
C LEU A 366 7.64 -7.78 -20.21
N ASN A 367 7.91 -8.81 -21.02
CA ASN A 367 7.99 -10.17 -20.54
C ASN A 367 9.46 -10.54 -20.35
N SER A 368 9.83 -11.03 -19.15
CA SER A 368 11.11 -11.72 -19.03
C SER A 368 10.97 -13.09 -19.71
N ARG A 369 11.79 -13.36 -20.73
CA ARG A 369 12.13 -14.75 -21.07
C ARG A 369 13.23 -15.16 -20.09
N MET A 370 12.87 -15.47 -18.84
CA MET A 370 13.81 -16.15 -17.96
C MET A 370 13.82 -17.63 -18.31
N SER A 371 14.74 -18.02 -19.19
CA SER A 371 15.35 -19.34 -19.14
C SER A 371 15.97 -19.51 -17.75
N ASN A 372 15.60 -20.59 -17.05
CA ASN A 372 16.12 -20.98 -15.74
C ASN A 372 17.63 -20.74 -15.61
N ILE A 373 18.03 -19.98 -14.58
CA ILE A 373 19.35 -20.05 -13.94
C ILE A 373 19.11 -20.12 -12.44
#